data_AF-A0A838VHV1-F1
#
_entry.id   AF-A0A838VHV1-F1
#
_cell.length_a   1.000
_cell.length_b   1.000
_cell.length_c   1.000
_cell.angle_alpha   90.00
_cell.angle_beta   90.00
_cell.angle_gamma   90.00
#
_symmetry.space_group_name_H-M   'P 1'
#
loop_
_entity.id
_entity.type
_entity.pdbx_description
1 polymer ?
#
loop_
_entity_poly.entity_id
_entity_poly.type
_entity_poly.pdbx_seq_one_letter_code
_entity_poly.pdbx_strand_id
1 'polypeptide(L)'
;MSVLKPEVVVITGASAGIGRATVRAFAKRGAHIGLVARSRDGLEGARQEVEAAGGKALVLPTDVSDPDQVEAAAAAVEKEFGPIDIWINDAMASILSPFLEIKPEEFRRVTEVTYLGYVYGTMAALRRMKSRDRGTIVQVGSALAYRSIPLQAAYCGAKSAIRGFTDSIRCELYHDRSKVHITMVQMPAVNTPQFDWIKNNMPHKSQPVPPIFQPEVAAEAIVWAATHKRRELYVGSSTVEAILGTKVAPGLLDRYLGKTGYKSQQTEQLEDSNRPSNLWEPLPGDRGTHGRFDDKAQDYSAQLWTTENQDWLILALGAGIACVALGAYVGSQSQMRANKEDEDKSISKSDIQASVVRQLNQNMNLRSKPDRLHLITGLARFAWNALTAEPQNNRKATGS
;
A
#
# COMPACT_ATOMS: atom_id res chain seq x y z
N MET A 1 -2.71 32.24 11.20
CA MET A 1 -2.84 30.98 10.43
C MET A 1 -2.19 31.22 9.07
N SER A 2 -1.02 30.64 8.79
CA SER A 2 -0.44 30.73 7.45
C SER A 2 -1.35 29.96 6.50
N VAL A 3 -1.99 30.64 5.56
CA VAL A 3 -2.74 30.00 4.48
C VAL A 3 -1.74 29.11 3.73
N LEU A 4 -1.88 27.78 3.83
CA LEU A 4 -1.05 26.86 3.07
C LEU A 4 -1.26 27.14 1.58
N LYS A 5 -0.17 27.35 0.86
CA LYS A 5 -0.21 27.56 -0.59
C LYS A 5 -0.78 26.30 -1.26
N PRO A 6 -1.77 26.41 -2.17
CA PRO A 6 -2.24 25.29 -2.97
C PRO A 6 -1.10 24.58 -3.72
N GLU A 7 -1.12 23.26 -3.73
CA GLU A 7 -0.22 22.45 -4.57
C GLU A 7 -0.58 22.66 -6.05
N VAL A 8 0.45 22.82 -6.90
CA VAL A 8 0.27 22.85 -8.35
C VAL A 8 0.52 21.46 -8.91
N VAL A 9 -0.50 20.86 -9.52
CA VAL A 9 -0.49 19.47 -10.00
C VAL A 9 -0.77 19.45 -11.49
N VAL A 10 0.03 18.71 -12.26
CA VAL A 10 -0.27 18.42 -13.66
C VAL A 10 -0.66 16.95 -13.80
N ILE A 11 -1.77 16.67 -14.46
CA ILE A 11 -2.31 15.33 -14.66
C ILE A 11 -2.51 15.09 -16.15
N THR A 12 -1.74 14.17 -16.72
CA THR A 12 -1.99 13.69 -18.09
C THR A 12 -3.10 12.63 -18.08
N GLY A 13 -3.91 12.53 -19.13
CA GLY A 13 -5.07 11.62 -19.11
C GLY A 13 -6.24 12.12 -18.25
N ALA A 14 -6.24 13.40 -17.88
CA ALA A 14 -7.18 14.00 -16.94
C ALA A 14 -8.67 13.99 -17.37
N SER A 15 -8.97 13.69 -18.64
CA SER A 15 -10.32 13.78 -19.19
C SER A 15 -11.26 12.67 -18.71
N ALA A 16 -10.75 11.51 -18.29
CA ALA A 16 -11.58 10.37 -17.90
C ALA A 16 -10.84 9.35 -17.03
N GLY A 17 -11.57 8.33 -16.53
CA GLY A 17 -10.97 7.16 -15.89
C GLY A 17 -10.18 7.49 -14.62
N ILE A 18 -9.01 6.84 -14.47
CA ILE A 18 -8.10 7.02 -13.33
C ILE A 18 -7.64 8.49 -13.25
N GLY A 19 -7.13 9.06 -14.34
CA GLY A 19 -6.71 10.46 -14.39
C GLY A 19 -7.78 11.42 -13.89
N ARG A 20 -9.05 11.27 -14.30
CA ARG A 20 -10.14 12.12 -13.80
C ARG A 20 -10.51 11.85 -12.35
N ALA A 21 -10.46 10.60 -11.89
CA ALA A 21 -10.65 10.30 -10.47
C ALA A 21 -9.53 10.95 -9.62
N THR A 22 -8.28 10.95 -10.12
CA THR A 22 -7.15 11.65 -9.52
C THR A 22 -7.36 13.17 -9.50
N VAL A 23 -7.90 13.75 -10.58
CA VAL A 23 -8.32 15.17 -10.61
C VAL A 23 -9.29 15.47 -9.47
N ARG A 24 -10.37 14.68 -9.33
CA ARG A 24 -11.35 14.84 -8.24
C ARG A 24 -10.72 14.73 -6.86
N ALA A 25 -9.77 13.82 -6.69
CA ALA A 25 -9.08 13.61 -5.41
C ALA A 25 -8.16 14.78 -5.03
N PHE A 26 -7.40 15.35 -5.98
CA PHE A 26 -6.62 16.57 -5.73
C PHE A 26 -7.49 17.83 -5.60
N ALA A 27 -8.62 17.91 -6.30
CA ALA A 27 -9.55 19.01 -6.20
C ALA A 27 -10.10 19.16 -4.77
N LYS A 28 -10.46 18.03 -4.13
CA LYS A 28 -10.88 17.99 -2.71
C LYS A 28 -9.81 18.52 -1.74
N ARG A 29 -8.54 18.54 -2.14
CA ARG A 29 -7.41 19.08 -1.37
C ARG A 29 -7.14 20.56 -1.68
N GLY A 30 -7.94 21.19 -2.55
CA GLY A 30 -7.78 22.59 -2.95
C GLY A 30 -6.61 22.84 -3.89
N ALA A 31 -6.14 21.82 -4.62
CA ALA A 31 -5.02 21.96 -5.56
C ALA A 31 -5.39 22.83 -6.78
N HIS A 32 -4.36 23.45 -7.38
CA HIS A 32 -4.47 24.03 -8.72
C HIS A 32 -3.99 23.00 -9.75
N ILE A 33 -4.84 22.67 -10.73
CA ILE A 33 -4.63 21.49 -11.57
C ILE A 33 -4.51 21.85 -13.05
N GLY A 34 -3.38 21.51 -13.67
CA GLY A 34 -3.24 21.46 -15.13
C GLY A 34 -3.84 20.16 -15.66
N LEU A 35 -4.92 20.26 -16.42
CA LEU A 35 -5.67 19.14 -16.98
C LEU A 35 -5.19 18.88 -18.41
N VAL A 36 -4.44 17.79 -18.62
CA VAL A 36 -3.80 17.48 -19.90
C VAL A 36 -4.42 16.22 -20.52
N ALA A 37 -5.09 16.35 -21.66
CA ALA A 37 -5.60 15.24 -22.46
C ALA A 37 -5.98 15.72 -23.87
N ARG A 38 -6.32 14.82 -24.80
CA ARG A 38 -6.76 15.22 -26.16
C ARG A 38 -8.21 15.72 -26.21
N SER A 39 -9.11 15.11 -25.42
CA SER A 39 -10.55 15.44 -25.45
C SER A 39 -10.84 16.73 -24.69
N ARG A 40 -11.23 17.79 -25.39
CA ARG A 40 -11.66 19.05 -24.76
C ARG A 40 -12.90 18.86 -23.90
N ASP A 41 -13.90 18.12 -24.37
CA ASP A 41 -15.16 17.91 -23.64
C ASP A 41 -14.92 17.26 -22.27
N GLY A 42 -14.10 16.21 -22.22
CA GLY A 42 -13.77 15.55 -20.96
C GLY A 42 -12.88 16.40 -20.05
N LEU A 43 -12.00 17.25 -20.60
CA LEU A 43 -11.22 18.20 -19.80
C LEU A 43 -12.10 19.30 -19.21
N GLU A 44 -13.10 19.75 -19.95
CA GLU A 44 -14.04 20.76 -19.49
C GLU A 44 -14.96 20.22 -18.38
N GLY A 45 -15.43 18.97 -18.50
CA GLY A 45 -16.11 18.28 -17.41
C GLY A 45 -15.24 18.15 -16.15
N ALA A 46 -13.97 17.77 -16.32
CA ALA A 46 -13.02 17.71 -15.21
C ALA A 46 -12.77 19.10 -14.59
N ARG A 47 -12.70 20.18 -15.38
CA ARG A 47 -12.58 21.56 -14.88
C ARG A 47 -13.76 21.94 -13.98
N GLN A 48 -14.99 21.62 -14.42
CA GLN A 48 -16.20 21.88 -13.65
C GLN A 48 -16.19 21.14 -12.30
N GLU A 49 -15.73 19.88 -12.28
CA GLU A 49 -15.58 19.12 -11.04
C GLU A 49 -14.56 19.75 -10.09
N VAL A 50 -13.45 20.28 -10.61
CA VAL A 50 -12.43 20.97 -9.81
C VAL A 50 -12.98 22.26 -9.21
N GLU A 51 -13.67 23.07 -10.00
CA GLU A 51 -14.24 24.35 -9.56
C GLU A 51 -15.38 24.15 -8.57
N ALA A 52 -16.21 23.11 -8.75
CA ALA A 52 -17.24 22.73 -7.80
C ALA A 52 -16.67 22.33 -6.42
N ALA A 53 -15.43 21.81 -6.38
CA ALA A 53 -14.71 21.53 -5.14
C ALA A 53 -13.96 22.75 -4.56
N GLY A 54 -14.05 23.92 -5.20
CA GLY A 54 -13.37 25.15 -4.80
C GLY A 54 -11.91 25.27 -5.26
N GLY A 55 -11.46 24.38 -6.14
CA GLY A 55 -10.11 24.42 -6.74
C GLY A 55 -10.04 25.30 -7.99
N LYS A 56 -8.88 25.31 -8.64
CA LYS A 56 -8.69 25.94 -9.97
C LYS A 56 -8.14 24.91 -10.95
N ALA A 57 -8.62 24.96 -12.17
CA ALA A 57 -8.15 24.08 -13.23
C ALA A 57 -7.84 24.83 -14.52
N LEU A 58 -6.79 24.39 -15.22
CA LEU A 58 -6.41 24.88 -16.54
C LEU A 58 -6.61 23.76 -17.57
N VAL A 59 -7.49 23.98 -18.54
CA VAL A 59 -7.81 23.01 -19.61
C VAL A 59 -6.76 23.10 -20.72
N LEU A 60 -6.03 22.00 -20.93
CA LEU A 60 -4.91 21.93 -21.86
C LEU A 60 -5.09 20.74 -22.82
N PRO A 61 -5.80 20.94 -23.95
CA PRO A 61 -5.84 19.95 -25.02
C PRO A 61 -4.42 19.67 -25.53
N THR A 62 -3.96 18.44 -25.40
CA THR A 62 -2.56 18.06 -25.64
C THR A 62 -2.49 16.58 -26.01
N ASP A 63 -1.81 16.28 -27.12
CA ASP A 63 -1.34 14.92 -27.38
C ASP A 63 0.00 14.69 -26.69
N VAL A 64 0.04 13.77 -25.73
CA VAL A 64 1.27 13.48 -24.98
C VAL A 64 2.34 12.82 -25.84
N SER A 65 2.02 12.31 -27.03
CA SER A 65 3.05 11.83 -27.97
C SER A 65 3.84 12.95 -28.65
N ASP A 66 3.43 14.21 -28.48
CA ASP A 66 4.12 15.37 -29.02
C ASP A 66 4.88 16.10 -27.88
N PRO A 67 6.23 16.05 -27.88
CA PRO A 67 7.01 16.66 -26.80
C PRO A 67 6.85 18.19 -26.72
N ASP A 68 6.60 18.87 -27.83
CA ASP A 68 6.45 20.32 -27.86
C ASP A 68 5.11 20.75 -27.26
N GLN A 69 4.04 19.98 -27.52
CA GLN A 69 2.74 20.22 -26.86
C GLN A 69 2.82 19.97 -25.35
N VAL A 70 3.51 18.92 -24.92
CA VAL A 70 3.70 18.63 -23.48
C VAL A 70 4.49 19.73 -22.78
N GLU A 71 5.55 20.24 -23.40
CA GLU A 71 6.34 21.36 -22.87
C GLU A 71 5.52 22.65 -22.81
N ALA A 72 4.73 22.95 -23.86
CA ALA A 72 3.84 24.10 -23.89
C ALA A 72 2.77 24.04 -22.80
N ALA A 73 2.17 22.86 -22.57
CA ALA A 73 1.21 22.64 -21.50
C ALA A 73 1.85 22.89 -20.12
N ALA A 74 3.04 22.36 -19.89
CA ALA A 74 3.78 22.58 -18.64
C ALA A 74 4.12 24.06 -18.41
N ALA A 75 4.53 24.78 -19.46
CA ALA A 75 4.81 26.21 -19.39
C ALA A 75 3.55 27.05 -19.10
N ALA A 76 2.42 26.70 -19.70
CA ALA A 76 1.14 27.34 -19.43
C ALA A 76 0.72 27.18 -17.96
N VAL A 77 0.91 25.98 -17.39
CA VAL A 77 0.63 25.73 -15.96
C VAL A 77 1.51 26.58 -15.06
N GLU A 78 2.83 26.64 -15.30
CA GLU A 78 3.72 27.46 -14.47
C GLU A 78 3.44 28.96 -14.58
N LYS A 79 3.04 29.42 -15.76
CA LYS A 79 2.62 30.81 -15.97
C LYS A 79 1.37 31.15 -15.16
N GLU A 80 0.39 30.25 -15.11
CA GLU A 80 -0.91 30.48 -14.47
C GLU A 80 -0.87 30.27 -12.95
N PHE A 81 -0.30 29.15 -12.50
CA PHE A 81 -0.37 28.71 -11.10
C PHE A 81 0.96 28.80 -10.34
N GLY A 82 2.07 29.05 -11.05
CA GLY A 82 3.42 28.99 -10.49
C GLY A 82 4.03 27.59 -10.53
N PRO A 83 5.15 27.36 -9.82
CA PRO A 83 5.97 26.15 -9.98
C PRO A 83 5.17 24.86 -9.81
N ILE A 84 5.28 23.94 -10.77
CA ILE A 84 4.60 22.63 -10.71
C ILE A 84 5.20 21.79 -9.59
N ASP A 85 4.43 21.46 -8.55
CA ASP A 85 4.88 20.65 -7.42
C ASP A 85 4.80 19.14 -7.70
N ILE A 86 3.75 18.70 -8.39
CA ILE A 86 3.49 17.29 -8.69
C ILE A 86 3.17 17.11 -10.18
N TRP A 87 3.81 16.14 -10.82
CA TRP A 87 3.50 15.72 -12.19
C TRP A 87 3.03 14.26 -12.20
N ILE A 88 1.87 14.01 -12.81
CA ILE A 88 1.25 12.68 -12.87
C ILE A 88 1.14 12.27 -14.33
N ASN A 89 1.93 11.26 -14.68
CA ASN A 89 1.83 10.59 -15.97
C ASN A 89 0.79 9.47 -15.85
N ASP A 90 -0.37 9.65 -16.46
CA ASP A 90 -1.45 8.66 -16.49
C ASP A 90 -1.92 8.34 -17.92
N ALA A 91 -1.87 9.32 -18.85
CA ALA A 91 -2.33 9.18 -20.23
C ALA A 91 -1.85 7.90 -20.95
N MET A 92 -2.77 7.20 -21.60
CA MET A 92 -2.44 6.01 -22.38
C MET A 92 -3.34 5.85 -23.61
N ALA A 93 -2.85 5.10 -24.58
CA ALA A 93 -3.63 4.53 -25.68
C ALA A 93 -3.24 3.06 -25.83
N SER A 94 -4.20 2.21 -26.21
CA SER A 94 -4.00 0.78 -26.27
C SER A 94 -4.91 0.11 -27.30
N ILE A 95 -4.61 -1.15 -27.58
CA ILE A 95 -5.40 -2.06 -28.41
C ILE A 95 -5.51 -3.42 -27.72
N LEU A 96 -6.70 -4.00 -27.76
CA LEU A 96 -6.96 -5.39 -27.36
C LEU A 96 -7.11 -6.21 -28.63
N SER A 97 -6.14 -7.10 -28.89
CA SER A 97 -6.09 -7.84 -30.15
C SER A 97 -5.15 -9.04 -30.03
N PRO A 98 -5.45 -10.18 -30.67
CA PRO A 98 -4.44 -11.19 -30.96
C PRO A 98 -3.21 -10.53 -31.61
N PHE A 99 -2.00 -10.97 -31.23
CA PHE A 99 -0.76 -10.32 -31.62
C PHE A 99 -0.60 -10.21 -33.15
N LEU A 100 -0.93 -11.28 -33.87
CA LEU A 100 -0.82 -11.32 -35.34
C LEU A 100 -1.84 -10.42 -36.06
N GLU A 101 -2.82 -9.89 -35.35
CA GLU A 101 -3.84 -8.97 -35.88
C GLU A 101 -3.53 -7.50 -35.58
N ILE A 102 -2.50 -7.21 -34.76
CA ILE A 102 -2.08 -5.84 -34.47
C ILE A 102 -1.25 -5.32 -35.64
N LYS A 103 -1.63 -4.17 -36.18
CA LYS A 103 -0.86 -3.53 -37.26
C LYS A 103 0.37 -2.79 -36.73
N PRO A 104 1.47 -2.68 -37.49
CA PRO A 104 2.68 -1.98 -37.06
C PRO A 104 2.43 -0.54 -36.60
N GLU A 105 1.57 0.20 -37.30
CA GLU A 105 1.18 1.57 -36.97
C GLU A 105 0.41 1.66 -35.64
N GLU A 106 -0.43 0.67 -35.33
CA GLU A 106 -1.15 0.61 -34.04
C GLU A 106 -0.17 0.37 -32.90
N PHE A 107 0.81 -0.52 -33.10
CA PHE A 107 1.87 -0.79 -32.11
C PHE A 107 2.73 0.46 -31.85
N ARG A 108 3.10 1.16 -32.93
CA ARG A 108 3.81 2.45 -32.86
C ARG A 108 3.01 3.46 -32.06
N ARG A 109 1.73 3.66 -32.40
CA ARG A 109 0.85 4.63 -31.73
C ARG A 109 0.71 4.35 -30.23
N VAL A 110 0.53 3.07 -29.86
CA VAL A 110 0.49 2.67 -28.44
C VAL A 110 1.80 3.02 -27.72
N THR A 111 2.94 2.80 -28.38
CA THR A 111 4.26 3.12 -27.82
C THR A 111 4.46 4.63 -27.68
N GLU A 112 4.11 5.41 -28.69
CA GLU A 112 4.22 6.87 -28.72
C GLU A 112 3.41 7.51 -27.59
N VAL A 113 2.17 7.07 -27.37
CA VAL A 113 1.32 7.64 -26.32
C VAL A 113 1.68 7.08 -24.94
N THR A 114 1.70 5.76 -24.79
CA THR A 114 1.76 5.11 -23.47
C THR A 114 3.17 5.05 -22.89
N TYR A 115 4.21 4.99 -23.74
CA TYR A 115 5.60 5.03 -23.27
C TYR A 115 6.23 6.41 -23.49
N LEU A 116 6.33 6.89 -24.74
CA LEU A 116 7.04 8.15 -25.00
C LEU A 116 6.31 9.35 -24.36
N GLY A 117 4.99 9.33 -24.23
CA GLY A 117 4.27 10.35 -23.45
C GLY A 117 4.72 10.44 -21.98
N TYR A 118 5.08 9.31 -21.34
CA TYR A 118 5.64 9.33 -19.99
C TYR A 118 7.07 9.88 -19.99
N VAL A 119 7.85 9.58 -21.03
CA VAL A 119 9.19 10.15 -21.22
C VAL A 119 9.10 11.67 -21.33
N TYR A 120 8.26 12.19 -22.21
CA TYR A 120 8.12 13.64 -22.45
C TYR A 120 7.54 14.36 -21.24
N GLY A 121 6.53 13.79 -20.57
CA GLY A 121 6.02 14.35 -19.32
C GLY A 121 7.07 14.39 -18.22
N THR A 122 7.89 13.34 -18.10
CA THR A 122 9.00 13.29 -17.13
C THR A 122 10.08 14.32 -17.47
N MET A 123 10.41 14.51 -18.75
CA MET A 123 11.35 15.57 -19.19
C MET A 123 10.83 16.96 -18.81
N ALA A 124 9.57 17.27 -19.14
CA ALA A 124 8.94 18.55 -18.83
C ALA A 124 8.91 18.83 -17.32
N ALA A 125 8.59 17.81 -16.51
CA ALA A 125 8.62 17.89 -15.06
C ALA A 125 10.04 18.10 -14.51
N LEU A 126 11.00 17.27 -14.90
CA LEU A 126 12.38 17.34 -14.38
C LEU A 126 13.06 18.66 -14.71
N ARG A 127 12.86 19.23 -15.91
CA ARG A 127 13.39 20.56 -16.28
C ARG A 127 13.00 21.66 -15.27
N ARG A 128 11.80 21.55 -14.70
CA ARG A 128 11.23 22.51 -13.73
C ARG A 128 11.54 22.16 -12.28
N MET A 129 11.59 20.86 -11.97
CA MET A 129 11.79 20.37 -10.60
C MET A 129 13.26 20.36 -10.17
N LYS A 130 14.19 20.09 -11.10
CA LYS A 130 15.62 19.99 -10.79
C LYS A 130 16.24 21.31 -10.36
N SER A 131 15.90 22.42 -11.01
CA SER A 131 16.44 23.75 -10.68
C SER A 131 16.11 24.20 -9.26
N ARG A 132 14.94 23.81 -8.75
CA ARG A 132 14.47 24.06 -7.37
C ARG A 132 14.74 22.90 -6.41
N ASP A 133 15.32 21.82 -6.90
CA ASP A 133 15.55 20.54 -6.21
C ASP A 133 14.36 20.09 -5.34
N ARG A 134 13.16 20.14 -5.90
CA ARG A 134 11.92 19.75 -5.23
C ARG A 134 10.88 19.35 -6.25
N GLY A 135 10.01 18.41 -5.88
CA GLY A 135 8.85 17.98 -6.67
C GLY A 135 8.68 16.46 -6.67
N THR A 136 7.50 16.01 -7.06
CA THR A 136 7.19 14.58 -7.18
C THR A 136 6.68 14.25 -8.59
N ILE A 137 7.21 13.20 -9.19
CA ILE A 137 6.72 12.62 -10.44
C ILE A 137 6.11 11.26 -10.12
N VAL A 138 4.83 11.08 -10.45
CA VAL A 138 4.10 9.82 -10.30
C VAL A 138 3.88 9.21 -11.68
N GLN A 139 4.39 7.99 -11.86
CA GLN A 139 4.09 7.17 -13.04
C GLN A 139 2.92 6.24 -12.69
N VAL A 140 1.78 6.39 -13.35
CA VAL A 140 0.68 5.42 -13.19
C VAL A 140 1.04 4.15 -13.96
N GLY A 141 1.47 3.15 -13.18
CA GLY A 141 1.89 1.85 -13.65
C GLY A 141 0.73 0.87 -13.80
N SER A 142 1.08 -0.39 -13.97
CA SER A 142 0.14 -1.51 -14.06
C SER A 142 0.83 -2.78 -13.58
N ALA A 143 0.09 -3.67 -12.91
CA ALA A 143 0.55 -5.05 -12.66
C ALA A 143 1.09 -5.74 -13.94
N LEU A 144 0.56 -5.34 -15.11
CA LEU A 144 0.96 -5.85 -16.41
C LEU A 144 2.36 -5.39 -16.88
N ALA A 145 3.01 -4.46 -16.19
CA ALA A 145 4.44 -4.15 -16.36
C ALA A 145 5.36 -5.26 -15.81
N TYR A 146 4.81 -6.15 -14.98
CA TYR A 146 5.53 -7.29 -14.40
C TYR A 146 5.01 -8.60 -14.96
N ARG A 147 3.68 -8.74 -15.05
CA ARG A 147 3.02 -9.94 -15.56
C ARG A 147 2.23 -9.62 -16.82
N SER A 148 2.86 -9.81 -17.98
CA SER A 148 2.16 -9.67 -19.26
C SER A 148 1.05 -10.71 -19.42
N ILE A 149 -0.02 -10.31 -20.10
CA ILE A 149 -1.18 -11.16 -20.41
C ILE A 149 -1.42 -11.19 -21.92
N PRO A 150 -2.09 -12.22 -22.46
CA PRO A 150 -2.44 -12.26 -23.88
C PRO A 150 -3.33 -11.06 -24.26
N LEU A 151 -3.42 -10.80 -25.57
CA LEU A 151 -4.26 -9.76 -26.19
C LEU A 151 -3.82 -8.30 -25.95
N GLN A 152 -2.82 -8.06 -25.11
CA GLN A 152 -2.35 -6.72 -24.72
C GLN A 152 -0.85 -6.53 -24.95
N ALA A 153 -0.27 -7.16 -25.99
CA ALA A 153 1.17 -7.16 -26.22
C ALA A 153 1.77 -5.73 -26.31
N ALA A 154 1.12 -4.83 -27.06
CA ALA A 154 1.57 -3.45 -27.21
C ALA A 154 1.56 -2.68 -25.88
N TYR A 155 0.49 -2.82 -25.10
CA TYR A 155 0.35 -2.19 -23.79
C TYR A 155 1.34 -2.74 -22.76
N CYS A 156 1.47 -4.06 -22.67
CA CYS A 156 2.42 -4.70 -21.74
C CYS A 156 3.85 -4.30 -22.07
N GLY A 157 4.21 -4.22 -23.35
CA GLY A 157 5.52 -3.73 -23.81
C GLY A 157 5.77 -2.29 -23.36
N ALA A 158 4.82 -1.39 -23.61
CA ALA A 158 4.92 0.02 -23.22
C ALA A 158 5.02 0.20 -21.69
N LYS A 159 4.16 -0.45 -20.90
CA LYS A 159 4.18 -0.35 -19.43
C LYS A 159 5.45 -0.97 -18.82
N SER A 160 5.99 -2.04 -19.42
CA SER A 160 7.29 -2.60 -19.03
C SER A 160 8.44 -1.62 -19.32
N ALA A 161 8.40 -0.93 -20.46
CA ALA A 161 9.40 0.08 -20.82
C ALA A 161 9.42 1.25 -19.82
N ILE A 162 8.24 1.73 -19.39
CA ILE A 162 8.13 2.77 -18.35
C ILE A 162 8.84 2.37 -17.06
N ARG A 163 8.77 1.10 -16.66
CA ARG A 163 9.46 0.61 -15.46
C ARG A 163 10.98 0.72 -15.59
N GLY A 164 11.55 0.19 -16.68
CA GLY A 164 12.99 0.27 -16.94
C GLY A 164 13.47 1.72 -17.04
N PHE A 165 12.71 2.56 -17.75
CA PHE A 165 12.94 4.00 -17.86
C PHE A 165 12.97 4.69 -16.48
N THR A 166 11.97 4.42 -15.64
CA THR A 166 11.86 5.02 -14.30
C THR A 166 13.00 4.56 -13.39
N ASP A 167 13.40 3.30 -13.50
CA ASP A 167 14.53 2.75 -12.75
C ASP A 167 15.85 3.45 -13.12
N SER A 168 16.09 3.70 -14.41
CA SER A 168 17.27 4.43 -14.89
C SER A 168 17.32 5.86 -14.34
N ILE A 169 16.24 6.64 -14.53
CA ILE A 169 16.19 8.04 -14.05
C ILE A 169 16.38 8.11 -12.54
N ARG A 170 15.78 7.20 -11.79
CA ARG A 170 15.92 7.20 -10.33
C ARG A 170 17.38 7.04 -9.89
N CYS A 171 18.17 6.22 -10.59
CA CYS A 171 19.60 6.08 -10.33
C CYS A 171 20.36 7.40 -10.58
N GLU A 172 20.04 8.11 -11.66
CA GLU A 172 20.60 9.43 -11.94
C GLU A 172 20.21 10.45 -10.86
N LEU A 173 18.95 10.47 -10.42
CA LEU A 173 18.50 11.32 -9.31
C LEU A 173 19.27 11.05 -8.00
N TYR A 174 19.57 9.77 -7.71
CA TYR A 174 20.40 9.41 -6.56
C TYR A 174 21.87 9.84 -6.73
N HIS A 175 22.45 9.63 -7.91
CA HIS A 175 23.81 10.08 -8.23
C HIS A 175 23.96 11.59 -7.99
N ASP A 176 22.99 12.37 -8.48
CA ASP A 176 22.93 13.82 -8.34
C ASP A 176 22.57 14.30 -6.93
N ARG A 177 22.24 13.38 -6.00
CA ARG A 177 21.71 13.66 -4.66
C ARG A 177 20.48 14.57 -4.68
N SER A 178 19.65 14.45 -5.71
CA SER A 178 18.47 15.28 -5.88
C SER A 178 17.36 14.90 -4.89
N LYS A 179 16.64 15.90 -4.41
CA LYS A 179 15.44 15.73 -3.58
C LYS A 179 14.16 15.57 -4.38
N VAL A 180 14.20 15.68 -5.70
CA VAL A 180 13.08 15.35 -6.58
C VAL A 180 12.75 13.87 -6.43
N HIS A 181 11.48 13.56 -6.20
CA HIS A 181 11.02 12.20 -6.01
C HIS A 181 10.36 11.67 -7.29
N ILE A 182 10.65 10.42 -7.64
CA ILE A 182 9.96 9.71 -8.71
C ILE A 182 9.47 8.35 -8.19
N THR A 183 8.18 8.09 -8.39
CA THR A 183 7.50 6.89 -7.89
C THR A 183 6.61 6.27 -8.97
N MET A 184 6.30 4.99 -8.80
CA MET A 184 5.35 4.27 -9.64
C MET A 184 4.20 3.73 -8.80
N VAL A 185 2.98 3.82 -9.31
CA VAL A 185 1.80 3.21 -8.68
C VAL A 185 1.27 2.12 -9.60
N GLN A 186 1.47 0.86 -9.23
CA GLN A 186 1.05 -0.27 -10.05
C GLN A 186 -0.42 -0.57 -9.82
N MET A 187 -1.22 -0.37 -10.87
CA MET A 187 -2.67 -0.50 -10.80
C MET A 187 -3.15 -1.94 -11.05
N PRO A 188 -4.25 -2.34 -10.38
CA PRO A 188 -4.99 -3.55 -10.71
C PRO A 188 -5.89 -3.27 -11.93
N ALA A 189 -6.83 -4.16 -12.21
CA ALA A 189 -7.89 -3.87 -13.15
C ALA A 189 -8.90 -2.89 -12.54
N VAL A 190 -9.24 -1.82 -13.27
CA VAL A 190 -10.06 -0.71 -12.77
C VAL A 190 -11.29 -0.51 -13.65
N ASN A 191 -12.43 -0.19 -13.05
CA ASN A 191 -13.67 0.15 -13.72
C ASN A 191 -13.59 1.55 -14.37
N THR A 192 -12.92 1.65 -15.52
CA THR A 192 -12.86 2.91 -16.28
C THR A 192 -13.66 2.80 -17.58
N PRO A 193 -14.06 3.93 -18.19
CA PRO A 193 -14.74 3.92 -19.48
C PRO A 193 -13.87 3.42 -20.65
N GLN A 194 -12.61 3.05 -20.40
CA GLN A 194 -11.69 2.61 -21.46
C GLN A 194 -12.23 1.44 -22.28
N PHE A 195 -12.96 0.52 -21.66
CA PHE A 195 -13.52 -0.66 -22.30
C PHE A 195 -14.72 -0.37 -23.21
N ASP A 196 -15.16 0.90 -23.26
CA ASP A 196 -16.19 1.38 -24.18
C ASP A 196 -15.62 2.07 -25.42
N TRP A 197 -14.32 2.39 -25.46
CA TRP A 197 -13.69 3.10 -26.60
C TRP A 197 -12.35 2.53 -27.05
N ILE A 198 -11.71 1.66 -26.27
CA ILE A 198 -10.41 1.10 -26.64
C ILE A 198 -10.54 0.36 -27.96
N LYS A 199 -9.53 0.42 -28.83
CA LYS A 199 -9.53 -0.38 -30.06
C LYS A 199 -9.56 -1.85 -29.67
N ASN A 200 -10.55 -2.58 -30.17
CA ASN A 200 -10.77 -3.98 -29.87
C ASN A 200 -10.96 -4.74 -31.18
N ASN A 201 -10.13 -5.76 -31.39
CA ASN A 201 -10.26 -6.69 -32.52
C ASN A 201 -10.78 -8.07 -32.06
N MET A 202 -11.09 -8.23 -30.77
CA MET A 202 -11.70 -9.45 -30.24
C MET A 202 -13.18 -9.56 -30.68
N PRO A 203 -13.74 -10.78 -30.77
CA PRO A 203 -15.14 -10.98 -31.20
C PRO A 203 -16.18 -10.46 -30.21
N HIS A 204 -15.84 -10.34 -28.92
CA HIS A 204 -16.74 -9.83 -27.89
C HIS A 204 -16.22 -8.54 -27.27
N LYS A 205 -17.14 -7.77 -26.68
CA LYS A 205 -16.80 -6.53 -25.97
C LYS A 205 -15.82 -6.82 -24.85
N SER A 206 -14.85 -5.92 -24.71
CA SER A 206 -13.79 -6.04 -23.73
C SER A 206 -14.25 -5.78 -22.29
N GLN A 207 -13.51 -6.29 -21.31
CA GLN A 207 -13.73 -6.00 -19.90
C GLN A 207 -12.41 -6.09 -19.12
N PRO A 208 -12.32 -5.46 -17.93
CA PRO A 208 -11.18 -5.63 -17.04
C PRO A 208 -11.09 -7.07 -16.54
N VAL A 209 -9.87 -7.58 -16.37
CA VAL A 209 -9.64 -8.90 -15.76
C VAL A 209 -9.94 -8.82 -14.27
N PRO A 210 -10.94 -9.55 -13.73
CA PRO A 210 -11.27 -9.48 -12.30
C PRO A 210 -10.10 -9.93 -11.40
N PRO A 211 -10.01 -9.44 -10.15
CA PRO A 211 -10.94 -8.52 -9.48
C PRO A 211 -10.86 -7.07 -10.00
N ILE A 212 -12.00 -6.39 -10.02
CA ILE A 212 -12.16 -5.03 -10.55
C ILE A 212 -12.28 -4.06 -9.37
N PHE A 213 -11.57 -2.94 -9.43
CA PHE A 213 -11.63 -1.86 -8.44
C PHE A 213 -12.23 -0.59 -9.05
N GLN A 214 -12.84 0.25 -8.21
CA GLN A 214 -13.30 1.57 -8.63
C GLN A 214 -12.11 2.53 -8.87
N PRO A 215 -12.24 3.49 -9.81
CA PRO A 215 -11.20 4.49 -10.10
C PRO A 215 -10.73 5.28 -8.88
N GLU A 216 -11.60 5.50 -7.90
CA GLU A 216 -11.32 6.19 -6.65
C GLU A 216 -10.21 5.50 -5.84
N VAL A 217 -10.15 4.16 -5.84
CA VAL A 217 -9.09 3.40 -5.17
C VAL A 217 -7.73 3.69 -5.80
N ALA A 218 -7.69 3.79 -7.13
CA ALA A 218 -6.47 4.16 -7.86
C ALA A 218 -6.09 5.63 -7.61
N ALA A 219 -7.08 6.52 -7.56
CA ALA A 219 -6.88 7.94 -7.29
C ALA A 219 -6.31 8.19 -5.88
N GLU A 220 -6.85 7.51 -4.87
CA GLU A 220 -6.36 7.55 -3.48
C GLU A 220 -4.88 7.15 -3.42
N ALA A 221 -4.54 6.01 -4.02
CA ALA A 221 -3.17 5.52 -4.09
C ALA A 221 -2.21 6.51 -4.79
N ILE A 222 -2.65 7.14 -5.89
CA ILE A 222 -1.85 8.16 -6.60
C ILE A 222 -1.61 9.37 -5.71
N VAL A 223 -2.65 9.88 -5.07
CA VAL A 223 -2.57 11.05 -4.18
C VAL A 223 -1.66 10.76 -2.99
N TRP A 224 -1.75 9.56 -2.41
CA TRP A 224 -0.88 9.12 -1.32
C TRP A 224 0.58 9.00 -1.79
N ALA A 225 0.82 8.36 -2.94
CA ALA A 225 2.16 8.22 -3.50
C ALA A 225 2.80 9.57 -3.89
N ALA A 226 2.00 10.56 -4.27
CA ALA A 226 2.49 11.90 -4.59
C ALA A 226 3.07 12.64 -3.37
N THR A 227 2.59 12.33 -2.16
CA THR A 227 2.99 12.99 -0.90
C THR A 227 3.91 12.15 -0.01
N HIS A 228 4.08 10.85 -0.30
CA HIS A 228 4.92 9.95 0.48
C HIS A 228 6.14 9.48 -0.34
N LYS A 229 7.32 9.46 0.28
CA LYS A 229 8.56 9.01 -0.38
C LYS A 229 8.65 7.49 -0.46
N ARG A 230 7.83 6.87 -1.32
CA ARG A 230 7.89 5.43 -1.62
C ARG A 230 8.44 5.20 -3.02
N ARG A 231 9.32 4.22 -3.18
CA ARG A 231 9.86 3.85 -4.50
C ARG A 231 8.74 3.44 -5.47
N GLU A 232 7.81 2.65 -4.97
CA GLU A 232 6.74 2.02 -5.71
C GLU A 232 5.60 1.67 -4.74
N LEU A 233 4.36 1.77 -5.24
CA LEU A 233 3.15 1.40 -4.54
C LEU A 233 2.40 0.37 -5.38
N TYR A 234 1.92 -0.70 -4.75
CA TYR A 234 1.03 -1.68 -5.38
C TYR A 234 -0.39 -1.42 -4.91
N VAL A 235 -1.35 -1.55 -5.82
CA VAL A 235 -2.77 -1.33 -5.52
C VAL A 235 -3.55 -2.60 -5.82
N GLY A 236 -4.20 -3.13 -4.79
CA GLY A 236 -4.98 -4.38 -4.85
C GLY A 236 -4.11 -5.62 -4.63
N SER A 237 -4.66 -6.62 -3.93
CA SER A 237 -3.97 -7.90 -3.71
C SER A 237 -3.64 -8.62 -5.01
N SER A 238 -4.50 -8.50 -6.02
CA SER A 238 -4.28 -9.08 -7.35
C SER A 238 -3.01 -8.56 -8.03
N THR A 239 -2.65 -7.29 -7.82
CA THR A 239 -1.39 -6.72 -8.30
C THR A 239 -0.20 -7.39 -7.62
N VAL A 240 -0.26 -7.56 -6.30
CA VAL A 240 0.80 -8.22 -5.52
C VAL A 240 0.97 -9.68 -5.97
N GLU A 241 -0.14 -10.41 -6.09
CA GLU A 241 -0.16 -11.81 -6.53
C GLU A 241 0.42 -11.97 -7.94
N ALA A 242 0.05 -11.11 -8.89
CA ALA A 242 0.56 -11.16 -10.25
C ALA A 242 2.09 -10.92 -10.31
N ILE A 243 2.57 -9.94 -9.54
CA ILE A 243 4.00 -9.60 -9.48
C ILE A 243 4.81 -10.72 -8.82
N LEU A 244 4.34 -11.24 -7.68
CA LEU A 244 5.05 -12.31 -6.96
C LEU A 244 4.99 -13.64 -7.71
N GLY A 245 3.82 -14.00 -8.25
CA GLY A 245 3.64 -15.25 -8.98
C GLY A 245 4.57 -15.37 -10.19
N THR A 246 4.77 -14.27 -10.92
CA THR A 246 5.68 -14.25 -12.09
C THR A 246 7.12 -14.54 -11.70
N LYS A 247 7.56 -14.12 -10.51
CA LYS A 247 8.92 -14.38 -10.01
C LYS A 247 9.12 -15.85 -9.62
N VAL A 248 8.07 -16.53 -9.19
CA VAL A 248 8.15 -17.89 -8.64
C VAL A 248 7.93 -18.97 -9.70
N ALA A 249 6.90 -18.83 -10.54
CA ALA A 249 6.51 -19.89 -11.48
C ALA A 249 5.96 -19.33 -12.82
N PRO A 250 6.79 -18.62 -13.61
CA PRO A 250 6.33 -17.92 -14.82
C PRO A 250 5.70 -18.86 -15.85
N GLY A 251 6.30 -20.04 -16.11
CA GLY A 251 5.77 -20.98 -17.10
C GLY A 251 4.43 -21.63 -16.71
N LEU A 252 4.13 -21.77 -15.42
CA LEU A 252 2.81 -22.23 -14.98
C LEU A 252 1.76 -21.14 -15.19
N LEU A 253 2.11 -19.88 -14.88
CA LEU A 253 1.24 -18.74 -15.12
C LEU A 253 0.99 -18.50 -16.62
N ASP A 254 1.99 -18.73 -17.48
CA ASP A 254 1.83 -18.67 -18.93
C ASP A 254 0.79 -19.68 -19.41
N ARG A 255 0.87 -20.92 -18.94
CA ARG A 255 -0.12 -21.97 -19.28
C ARG A 255 -1.51 -21.64 -18.74
N TYR A 256 -1.60 -21.12 -17.53
CA TYR A 256 -2.87 -20.68 -16.94
C TYR A 256 -3.51 -19.56 -17.76
N LEU A 257 -2.76 -18.48 -18.03
CA LEU A 257 -3.24 -17.33 -18.80
C LEU A 257 -3.48 -17.68 -20.28
N GLY A 258 -2.77 -18.65 -20.84
CA GLY A 258 -3.07 -19.19 -22.16
C GLY A 258 -4.45 -19.86 -22.22
N LYS A 259 -4.91 -20.48 -21.11
CA LYS A 259 -6.23 -21.11 -21.02
C LYS A 259 -7.35 -20.13 -20.67
N THR A 260 -7.10 -19.20 -19.75
CA THR A 260 -8.16 -18.36 -19.16
C THR A 260 -8.12 -16.90 -19.61
N GLY A 261 -6.94 -16.39 -19.98
CA GLY A 261 -6.69 -14.96 -20.20
C GLY A 261 -7.41 -14.37 -21.41
N TYR A 262 -7.75 -15.16 -22.43
CA TYR A 262 -8.58 -14.70 -23.55
C TYR A 262 -10.02 -14.45 -23.12
N LYS A 263 -10.61 -15.40 -22.39
CA LYS A 263 -12.01 -15.33 -21.94
C LYS A 263 -12.20 -14.27 -20.85
N SER A 264 -11.26 -14.14 -19.92
CA SER A 264 -11.41 -13.21 -18.79
C SER A 264 -11.46 -11.74 -19.20
N GLN A 265 -10.93 -11.40 -20.38
CA GLN A 265 -10.92 -10.05 -20.95
C GLN A 265 -12.14 -9.72 -21.82
N GLN A 266 -13.09 -10.65 -21.95
CA GLN A 266 -14.26 -10.51 -22.81
C GLN A 266 -15.55 -10.71 -22.02
N THR A 267 -16.57 -9.95 -22.38
CA THR A 267 -17.96 -10.20 -21.98
C THR A 267 -18.59 -11.24 -22.91
N GLU A 268 -19.83 -11.64 -22.63
CA GLU A 268 -20.62 -12.48 -23.54
C GLU A 268 -21.28 -11.68 -24.68
N GLN A 269 -21.19 -10.34 -24.69
CA GLN A 269 -21.76 -9.48 -25.74
C GLN A 269 -20.82 -9.38 -26.94
N LEU A 270 -21.35 -9.52 -28.15
CA LEU A 270 -20.58 -9.33 -29.39
C LEU A 270 -20.08 -7.88 -29.51
N GLU A 271 -18.87 -7.74 -30.04
CA GLU A 271 -18.26 -6.45 -30.37
C GLU A 271 -18.74 -5.96 -31.74
N ASP A 272 -18.91 -4.65 -31.87
CA ASP A 272 -19.09 -4.02 -33.17
C ASP A 272 -17.72 -3.70 -33.78
N SER A 273 -17.35 -4.41 -34.84
CA SER A 273 -16.05 -4.24 -35.50
C SER A 273 -15.86 -2.86 -36.15
N ASN A 274 -16.95 -2.14 -36.42
CA ASN A 274 -16.95 -0.82 -37.03
C ASN A 274 -17.03 0.33 -36.02
N ARG A 275 -17.16 0.04 -34.72
CA ARG A 275 -17.27 1.11 -33.73
C ARG A 275 -16.01 1.98 -33.72
N PRO A 276 -16.14 3.31 -33.53
CA PRO A 276 -14.98 4.17 -33.43
C PRO A 276 -14.18 3.85 -32.15
N SER A 277 -12.88 4.13 -32.19
CA SER A 277 -11.97 3.93 -31.06
C SER A 277 -11.15 5.18 -30.75
N ASN A 278 -10.60 5.24 -29.55
CA ASN A 278 -9.79 6.38 -29.10
C ASN A 278 -8.29 6.32 -29.51
N LEU A 279 -7.88 5.33 -30.31
CA LEU A 279 -6.46 5.07 -30.60
C LEU A 279 -5.82 6.24 -31.37
N TRP A 280 -6.54 6.78 -32.35
CA TRP A 280 -6.07 7.84 -33.23
C TRP A 280 -6.57 9.20 -32.77
N GLU A 281 -7.89 9.34 -32.64
CA GLU A 281 -8.56 10.59 -32.26
C GLU A 281 -9.39 10.40 -30.97
N PRO A 282 -9.60 11.46 -30.17
CA PRO A 282 -10.55 11.39 -29.07
C PRO A 282 -11.97 11.20 -29.60
N LEU A 283 -12.80 10.46 -28.86
CA LEU A 283 -14.23 10.37 -29.14
C LEU A 283 -14.95 11.58 -28.53
N PRO A 284 -16.04 12.06 -29.15
CA PRO A 284 -16.80 13.19 -28.63
C PRO A 284 -17.47 12.87 -27.29
N GLY A 285 -17.75 13.92 -26.53
CA GLY A 285 -18.50 13.86 -25.28
C GLY A 285 -17.64 13.65 -24.04
N ASP A 286 -18.22 14.02 -22.90
CA ASP A 286 -17.69 13.72 -21.59
C ASP A 286 -18.03 12.28 -21.18
N ARG A 287 -17.04 11.54 -20.70
CA ARG A 287 -17.14 10.13 -20.31
C ARG A 287 -16.94 9.88 -18.82
N GLY A 288 -16.53 10.89 -18.05
CA GLY A 288 -16.40 10.79 -16.60
C GLY A 288 -15.35 9.77 -16.11
N THR A 289 -15.51 9.33 -14.86
CA THR A 289 -14.55 8.46 -14.16
C THR A 289 -14.82 6.97 -14.35
N HIS A 290 -16.08 6.54 -14.37
CA HIS A 290 -16.45 5.12 -14.26
C HIS A 290 -16.80 4.49 -15.59
N GLY A 291 -16.44 3.22 -15.74
CA GLY A 291 -16.95 2.37 -16.82
C GLY A 291 -18.26 1.66 -16.43
N ARG A 292 -18.71 0.78 -17.32
CA ARG A 292 -19.94 -0.01 -17.18
C ARG A 292 -19.90 -1.16 -16.14
N PHE A 293 -18.94 -1.18 -15.22
CA PHE A 293 -18.71 -2.31 -14.31
C PHE A 293 -18.92 -1.98 -12.83
N ASP A 294 -19.73 -0.96 -12.50
CA ASP A 294 -19.98 -0.53 -11.12
C ASP A 294 -20.47 -1.68 -10.22
N ASP A 295 -21.40 -2.51 -10.70
CA ASP A 295 -21.96 -3.65 -9.94
C ASP A 295 -20.94 -4.75 -9.59
N LYS A 296 -19.75 -4.72 -10.20
CA LYS A 296 -18.68 -5.71 -9.99
C LYS A 296 -17.43 -5.11 -9.36
N ALA A 297 -17.35 -3.79 -9.29
CA ALA A 297 -16.16 -3.08 -8.89
C ALA A 297 -16.15 -2.83 -7.37
N GLN A 298 -15.00 -3.06 -6.76
CA GLN A 298 -14.79 -2.83 -5.33
C GLN A 298 -14.32 -1.40 -5.10
N ASP A 299 -14.94 -0.72 -4.13
CA ASP A 299 -14.59 0.64 -3.70
C ASP A 299 -13.45 0.67 -2.66
N TYR A 300 -12.97 -0.50 -2.25
CA TYR A 300 -11.97 -0.64 -1.20
C TYR A 300 -10.88 -1.66 -1.56
N SER A 301 -9.65 -1.41 -1.10
CA SER A 301 -8.52 -2.33 -1.18
C SER A 301 -7.85 -2.47 0.18
N ALA A 302 -8.00 -3.63 0.82
CA ALA A 302 -7.36 -3.94 2.10
C ALA A 302 -5.82 -3.85 2.02
N GLN A 303 -5.25 -4.20 0.87
CA GLN A 303 -3.81 -4.10 0.63
C GLN A 303 -3.36 -2.64 0.55
N LEU A 304 -4.14 -1.76 -0.10
CA LEU A 304 -3.83 -0.33 -0.15
C LEU A 304 -3.91 0.26 1.25
N TRP A 305 -5.00 0.03 1.97
CA TRP A 305 -5.17 0.47 3.35
C TRP A 305 -4.02 0.04 4.25
N THR A 306 -3.59 -1.23 4.14
CA THR A 306 -2.44 -1.75 4.91
C THR A 306 -1.15 -0.99 4.60
N THR A 307 -0.95 -0.63 3.33
CA THR A 307 0.25 0.10 2.89
C THR A 307 0.25 1.53 3.39
N GLU A 308 -0.89 2.21 3.33
CA GLU A 308 -1.05 3.59 3.79
C GLU A 308 -0.94 3.72 5.31
N ASN A 309 -1.33 2.66 6.04
CA ASN A 309 -1.27 2.60 7.50
C ASN A 309 -0.06 1.82 8.03
N GLN A 310 0.92 1.49 7.17
CA GLN A 310 2.03 0.61 7.53
C GLN A 310 2.84 1.12 8.74
N ASP A 311 3.08 2.43 8.83
CA ASP A 311 3.87 3.02 9.92
C ASP A 311 3.15 2.83 11.27
N TRP A 312 1.84 3.05 11.31
CA TRP A 312 1.00 2.81 12.48
C TRP A 312 0.93 1.32 12.84
N LEU A 313 0.83 0.44 11.85
CA LEU A 313 0.81 -1.01 12.08
C LEU A 313 2.14 -1.51 12.65
N ILE A 314 3.28 -1.01 12.15
CA ILE A 314 4.60 -1.32 12.69
C ILE A 314 4.73 -0.83 14.13
N LEU A 315 4.28 0.41 14.42
CA LEU A 315 4.28 0.96 15.78
C LEU A 315 3.40 0.13 16.72
N ALA A 316 2.20 -0.24 16.29
CA ALA A 316 1.28 -1.06 17.07
C ALA A 316 1.85 -2.46 17.35
N LEU A 317 2.48 -3.09 16.35
CA LEU A 317 3.15 -4.38 16.51
C LEU A 317 4.33 -4.27 17.48
N GLY A 318 5.15 -3.23 17.35
CA GLY A 318 6.26 -2.96 18.26
C GLY A 318 5.80 -2.75 19.71
N ALA A 319 4.73 -1.98 19.92
CA ALA A 319 4.12 -1.78 21.23
C ALA A 319 3.57 -3.11 21.80
N GLY A 320 2.91 -3.93 20.98
CA GLY A 320 2.43 -5.25 21.37
C GLY A 320 3.56 -6.18 21.83
N ILE A 321 4.65 -6.26 21.07
CA ILE A 321 5.85 -7.03 21.44
C ILE A 321 6.45 -6.52 22.74
N ALA A 322 6.55 -5.19 22.92
CA ALA A 322 7.06 -4.58 24.14
C ALA A 322 6.17 -4.90 25.36
N CYS A 323 4.84 -4.87 25.22
CA CYS A 323 3.92 -5.24 26.28
C CYS A 323 4.05 -6.72 26.66
N VAL A 324 4.19 -7.63 25.69
CA VAL A 324 4.41 -9.07 25.95
C VAL A 324 5.74 -9.28 26.66
N ALA A 325 6.82 -8.64 26.19
CA ALA A 325 8.13 -8.72 26.82
C ALA A 325 8.13 -8.17 28.25
N LEU A 326 7.46 -7.03 28.49
CA LEU A 326 7.32 -6.45 29.82
C LEU A 326 6.49 -7.35 30.74
N GLY A 327 5.40 -7.93 30.25
CA GLY A 327 4.58 -8.88 30.99
C GLY A 327 5.37 -10.13 31.39
N ALA A 328 6.16 -10.69 30.46
CA ALA A 328 7.06 -11.81 30.74
C ALA A 328 8.15 -11.43 31.75
N TYR A 329 8.73 -10.23 31.63
CA TYR A 329 9.74 -9.74 32.57
C TYR A 329 9.16 -9.56 33.99
N VAL A 330 8.03 -8.87 34.12
CA VAL A 330 7.34 -8.69 35.41
C VAL A 330 6.92 -10.04 35.99
N GLY A 331 6.40 -10.95 35.17
CA GLY A 331 6.09 -12.32 35.58
C GLY A 331 7.33 -13.06 36.13
N SER A 332 8.47 -12.96 35.45
CA SER A 332 9.72 -13.57 35.89
C SER A 332 10.25 -12.98 37.20
N GLN A 333 10.13 -11.66 37.38
CA GLN A 333 10.53 -10.97 38.61
C GLN A 333 9.64 -11.35 39.79
N SER A 334 8.32 -11.43 39.57
CA SER A 334 7.38 -11.91 40.59
C SER A 334 7.66 -13.36 40.98
N GLN A 335 7.99 -14.22 40.01
CA GLN A 335 8.31 -15.63 40.27
C GLN A 335 9.66 -15.78 41.00
N MET A 336 10.68 -14.99 40.65
CA MET A 336 11.95 -14.97 41.39
C MET A 336 11.77 -14.47 42.84
N ARG A 337 10.93 -13.45 43.06
CA ARG A 337 10.60 -12.99 44.41
C ARG A 337 9.87 -14.07 45.22
N ALA A 338 8.87 -14.73 44.63
CA ALA A 338 8.14 -15.82 45.29
C ALA A 338 9.06 -17.00 45.64
N ASN A 339 9.93 -17.42 44.70
CA ASN A 339 10.90 -18.49 44.96
C ASN A 339 11.87 -18.12 46.08
N LYS A 340 12.34 -16.87 46.14
CA LYS A 340 13.24 -16.40 47.21
C LYS A 340 12.54 -16.37 48.57
N GLU A 341 11.27 -15.94 48.63
CA GLU A 341 10.48 -15.98 49.86
C GLU A 341 10.25 -17.41 50.36
N ASP A 342 10.04 -18.37 49.47
CA ASP A 342 9.89 -19.79 49.81
C ASP A 342 11.23 -20.42 50.25
N GLU A 343 12.34 -20.04 49.60
CA GLU A 343 13.68 -20.47 49.97
C GLU A 343 14.07 -19.93 51.36
N ASP A 344 13.84 -18.65 51.64
CA ASP A 344 14.07 -18.02 52.95
C ASP A 344 13.22 -18.69 54.07
N LYS A 345 11.96 -19.03 53.78
CA LYS A 345 11.09 -19.80 54.72
C LYS A 345 11.63 -21.21 54.96
N SER A 346 12.19 -21.85 53.94
CA SER A 346 12.75 -23.21 54.05
C SER A 346 14.03 -23.22 54.89
N ILE A 347 14.91 -22.23 54.69
CA ILE A 347 16.15 -22.04 55.46
C ILE A 347 15.81 -21.81 56.93
N SER A 348 14.86 -20.91 57.22
CA SER A 348 14.39 -20.64 58.59
C SER A 348 13.88 -21.90 59.30
N LYS A 349 13.09 -22.75 58.64
CA LYS A 349 12.65 -24.04 59.21
C LYS A 349 13.80 -24.99 59.50
N SER A 350 14.79 -25.07 58.59
CA SER A 350 15.97 -25.94 58.77
C SER A 350 16.87 -25.47 59.91
N ASP A 351 17.05 -24.16 60.08
CA ASP A 351 17.81 -23.57 61.18
C ASP A 351 17.11 -23.78 62.52
N ILE A 352 15.77 -23.67 62.55
CA ILE A 352 14.96 -24.00 63.73
C ILE A 352 15.13 -25.49 64.08
N GLN A 353 15.04 -26.41 63.11
CA GLN A 353 15.27 -27.83 63.35
C GLN A 353 16.68 -28.12 63.85
N ALA A 354 17.71 -27.52 63.24
CA ALA A 354 19.10 -27.69 63.65
C ALA A 354 19.39 -27.12 65.05
N SER A 355 18.73 -26.02 65.43
CA SER A 355 18.76 -25.46 66.79
C SER A 355 18.12 -26.41 67.80
N VAL A 356 16.93 -26.93 67.51
CA VAL A 356 16.24 -27.91 68.38
C VAL A 356 17.07 -29.18 68.56
N VAL A 357 17.66 -29.72 67.48
CA VAL A 357 18.54 -30.91 67.57
C VAL A 357 19.79 -30.63 68.40
N ARG A 358 20.42 -29.46 68.26
CA ARG A 358 21.56 -29.06 69.10
C ARG A 358 21.18 -28.94 70.58
N GLN A 359 20.02 -28.37 70.88
CA GLN A 359 19.51 -28.21 72.23
C GLN A 359 19.16 -29.57 72.87
N LEU A 360 18.61 -30.51 72.08
CA LEU A 360 18.35 -31.88 72.51
C LEU A 360 19.64 -32.66 72.79
N ASN A 361 20.66 -32.54 71.93
CA ASN A 361 21.95 -33.19 72.15
C ASN A 361 22.72 -32.63 73.35
N GLN A 362 22.67 -31.30 73.58
CA GLN A 362 23.24 -30.70 74.80
C GLN A 362 22.55 -31.21 76.08
N ASN A 363 21.23 -31.36 76.05
CA ASN A 363 20.49 -31.90 77.19
C ASN A 363 20.71 -33.41 77.42
N MET A 364 20.95 -34.19 76.35
CA MET A 364 21.25 -35.63 76.48
C MET A 364 22.66 -35.94 77.01
N ASN A 365 23.61 -35.01 76.89
CA ASN A 365 24.98 -35.21 77.38
C ASN A 365 25.20 -34.82 78.85
N LEU A 366 24.18 -34.27 79.53
CA LEU A 366 24.33 -33.71 80.88
C LEU A 366 23.56 -34.45 81.99
N ARG A 367 22.91 -35.60 81.75
CA ARG A 367 22.20 -36.34 82.82
C ARG A 367 22.29 -37.86 82.75
N SER A 368 22.47 -38.45 83.93
CA SER A 368 22.61 -39.89 84.20
C SER A 368 21.29 -40.65 84.04
N LYS A 369 21.38 -41.99 84.01
CA LYS A 369 20.37 -42.95 83.52
C LYS A 369 18.95 -42.97 84.16
N PRO A 370 18.58 -42.31 85.29
CA PRO A 370 17.19 -42.42 85.77
C PRO A 370 16.15 -41.53 85.06
N ASP A 371 16.55 -40.44 84.38
CA ASP A 371 15.59 -39.38 83.95
C ASP A 371 15.14 -39.47 82.47
N ARG A 372 15.30 -40.62 81.82
CA ARG A 372 14.99 -40.75 80.38
C ARG A 372 13.51 -40.97 80.05
N LEU A 373 12.66 -41.40 80.99
CA LEU A 373 11.25 -41.72 80.72
C LEU A 373 10.31 -40.50 80.70
N HIS A 374 10.58 -39.46 81.50
CA HIS A 374 9.79 -38.22 81.50
C HIS A 374 10.12 -37.30 80.32
N LEU A 375 11.30 -37.44 79.72
CA LEU A 375 11.71 -36.64 78.55
C LEU A 375 11.03 -37.11 77.25
N ILE A 376 10.82 -38.42 77.09
CA ILE A 376 10.19 -39.02 75.89
C ILE A 376 8.72 -38.61 75.78
N THR A 377 8.01 -38.51 76.91
CA THR A 377 6.60 -38.07 76.96
C THR A 377 6.43 -36.56 76.75
N GLY A 378 7.40 -35.74 77.17
CA GLY A 378 7.43 -34.29 76.89
C GLY A 378 7.75 -33.96 75.43
N LEU A 379 8.67 -34.69 74.82
CA LEU A 379 9.10 -34.46 73.43
C LEU A 379 8.04 -34.87 72.41
N ALA A 380 7.29 -35.95 72.66
CA ALA A 380 6.15 -36.33 71.83
C ALA A 380 5.06 -35.24 71.82
N ARG A 381 4.87 -34.54 72.95
CA ARG A 381 3.86 -33.47 73.09
C ARG A 381 4.29 -32.15 72.43
N PHE A 382 5.58 -31.84 72.46
CA PHE A 382 6.13 -30.66 71.77
C PHE A 382 6.19 -30.86 70.24
N ALA A 383 6.59 -32.05 69.78
CA ALA A 383 6.59 -32.40 68.36
C ALA A 383 5.18 -32.44 67.75
N TRP A 384 4.19 -32.94 68.49
CA TRP A 384 2.77 -32.92 68.07
C TRP A 384 2.23 -31.50 67.90
N ASN A 385 2.55 -30.57 68.81
CA ASN A 385 2.12 -29.17 68.73
C ASN A 385 2.85 -28.37 67.63
N ALA A 386 4.12 -28.68 67.34
CA ALA A 386 4.87 -28.02 66.29
C ALA A 386 4.45 -28.47 64.87
N LEU A 387 3.97 -29.71 64.71
CA LEU A 387 3.49 -30.23 63.41
C LEU A 387 2.01 -29.90 63.11
N THR A 388 1.22 -29.51 64.11
CA THR A 388 -0.22 -29.20 63.98
C THR A 388 -0.55 -27.70 64.04
N ALA A 389 0.46 -26.82 64.17
CA ALA A 389 0.27 -25.38 64.13
C ALA A 389 -0.07 -24.91 62.69
N GLU A 390 -1.37 -24.79 62.41
CA GLU A 390 -1.87 -24.08 61.23
C GLU A 390 -1.39 -22.62 61.24
N PRO A 391 -0.93 -22.05 60.11
CA PRO A 391 -0.77 -20.62 59.99
C PRO A 391 -2.16 -19.97 60.03
N GLN A 392 -2.50 -19.31 61.14
CA GLN A 392 -3.73 -18.52 61.19
C GLN A 392 -3.63 -17.32 60.25
N ASN A 393 -4.44 -17.44 59.20
CA ASN A 393 -4.99 -16.42 58.32
C ASN A 393 -5.12 -15.03 58.95
N ASN A 394 -4.67 -14.01 58.24
CA ASN A 394 -5.22 -12.66 58.37
C ASN A 394 -6.21 -12.42 57.21
N ARG A 395 -7.48 -12.83 57.43
CA ARG A 395 -8.63 -12.45 56.60
C ARG A 395 -9.27 -11.17 57.17
N LYS A 396 -9.46 -10.17 56.32
CA LYS A 396 -10.69 -9.35 56.23
C LYS A 396 -10.93 -9.13 54.72
N ALA A 397 -11.89 -9.80 54.05
CA ALA A 397 -13.35 -9.66 54.12
C ALA A 397 -13.78 -8.20 53.85
N THR A 398 -14.04 -7.85 52.58
CA THR A 398 -15.36 -7.80 51.90
C THR A 398 -16.30 -6.69 52.38
N GLY A 399 -16.72 -5.82 51.46
CA GLY A 399 -17.88 -4.93 51.62
C GLY A 399 -18.07 -3.99 50.41
N SER A 400 -19.15 -4.26 49.66
CA SER A 400 -19.73 -3.59 48.48
C SER A 400 -19.04 -3.74 47.13
#